data_AF-A0A0G0M3X6-F1
#
_entry.id   AF-A0A0G0M3X6-F1
#
_cell.length_a   1.000
_cell.length_b   1.000
_cell.length_c   1.000
_cell.angle_alpha   90.00
_cell.angle_beta   90.00
_cell.angle_gamma   90.00
#
_symmetry.space_group_name_H-M   'P 1'
#
loop_
_entity.id
_entity.type
_entity.pdbx_description
1 polymer ?
#
loop_
_entity_poly.entity_id
_entity_poly.type
_entity_poly.pdbx_seq_one_letter_code
_entity_poly.pdbx_strand_id
1 'polypeptide(L)' 'MSSNERYVKVKVTQGGKIRTAYYNIGTKKCNWDPYMVPENHVFLKEEPEIMLAKGQALTAEMIEEALCSLD' A
#
# COMPACT_ATOMS: atom_id res chain seq x y z
N MET A 1 -19.80 6.19 -13.66
CA MET A 1 -19.32 6.17 -12.27
C MET A 1 -17.87 5.71 -12.30
N SER A 2 -16.90 6.63 -12.14
CA SER A 2 -15.48 6.25 -12.19
C SER A 2 -15.04 5.76 -10.81
N SER A 3 -15.40 4.51 -10.46
CA SER A 3 -14.99 3.83 -9.23
C SER A 3 -13.53 3.34 -9.31
N ASN A 4 -12.59 4.26 -9.61
CA ASN A 4 -11.14 3.99 -9.66
C ASN A 4 -10.45 4.15 -8.30
N GLU A 5 -11.22 4.35 -7.24
CA GLU A 5 -10.72 4.51 -5.88
C GLU A 5 -10.71 3.17 -5.16
N ARG A 6 -9.83 2.28 -5.58
CA ARG A 6 -9.57 1.01 -4.91
C ARG A 6 -8.18 1.07 -4.29
N TYR A 7 -8.13 0.97 -2.97
CA TYR A 7 -6.91 1.07 -2.20
C TYR A 7 -6.57 -0.24 -1.48
N VAL A 8 -5.28 -0.44 -1.25
CA VAL A 8 -4.77 -1.50 -0.37
C VAL A 8 -3.93 -0.86 0.72
N LYS A 9 -4.06 -1.34 1.95
CA LYS A 9 -3.19 -0.96 3.07
C LYS A 9 -1.96 -1.86 3.03
N VAL A 10 -0.78 -1.25 3.07
CA VAL A 10 0.51 -1.94 3.02
C VAL A 10 1.29 -1.56 4.28
N LYS A 11 1.77 -2.54 5.04
CA LYS A 11 2.70 -2.30 6.15
C LYS A 11 4.10 -2.19 5.61
N VAL A 12 4.77 -1.08 5.91
CA VAL A 12 6.12 -0.81 5.45
C VAL A 12 7.04 -0.67 6.65
N THR A 13 7.99 -1.58 6.77
CA THR A 13 9.01 -1.58 7.82
C THR A 13 10.30 -1.00 7.26
N GLN A 14 10.75 0.15 7.79
CA GLN A 14 12.02 0.78 7.39
C GLN A 14 12.81 1.20 8.63
N GLY A 15 14.03 0.67 8.76
CA GLY A 15 14.92 1.01 9.88
C GLY A 15 14.31 0.73 11.26
N GLY A 16 13.55 -0.36 11.38
CA GLY A 16 12.86 -0.75 12.61
C GLY A 16 11.59 0.03 12.93
N LYS A 17 11.14 0.94 12.05
CA LYS A 17 9.87 1.65 12.17
C LYS A 17 8.84 1.10 11.20
N ILE A 18 7.62 0.89 11.68
CA ILE A 18 6.48 0.45 10.87
C ILE A 18 5.65 1.67 10.49
N ARG A 19 5.27 1.78 9.22
CA ARG A 19 4.34 2.79 8.69
C ARG A 19 3.35 2.13 7.75
N THR A 20 2.14 2.67 7.68
CA THR A 20 1.14 2.20 6.71
C THR A 20 1.15 3.08 5.48
N ALA A 21 1.20 2.45 4.31
CA ALA A 21 1.04 3.09 3.02
C ALA A 21 -0.27 2.62 2.38
N TYR A 22 -0.92 3.51 1.63
CA TYR A 22 -2.18 3.26 0.95
C TYR A 22 -1.93 3.32 -0.55
N TYR A 23 -1.98 2.17 -1.20
CA TYR A 23 -1.73 2.06 -2.63
C TYR A 23 -3.02 2.00 -3.42
N ASN A 24 -3.23 2.95 -4.32
CA ASN A 24 -4.36 2.95 -5.24
C ASN A 24 -4.02 2.07 -6.45
N ILE A 25 -4.69 0.93 -6.58
CA ILE A 25 -4.41 -0.04 -7.65
C ILE A 25 -4.77 0.47 -9.06
N GLY A 26 -5.71 1.41 -9.17
CA GLY A 26 -6.14 1.96 -10.47
C GLY A 26 -5.18 3.01 -11.01
N THR A 27 -4.62 3.85 -10.13
CA THR A 27 -3.72 4.95 -10.51
C THR A 27 -2.24 4.65 -10.27
N LYS A 28 -1.94 3.52 -9.64
CA LYS A 28 -0.60 3.12 -9.19
C LYS A 28 0.09 4.15 -8.28
N LYS A 29 -0.68 4.97 -7.58
CA LYS A 29 -0.18 6.00 -6.66
C LYS A 29 -0.20 5.49 -5.23
N CYS A 30 0.80 5.91 -4.47
CA CYS A 30 0.92 5.60 -3.05
C CYS A 30 0.67 6.86 -2.21
N ASN A 31 -0.11 6.73 -1.14
CA ASN A 31 -0.35 7.79 -0.17
C ASN A 31 0.01 7.31 1.24
N TRP A 32 0.57 8.18 2.05
CA TRP A 32 0.95 7.87 3.44
C TRP A 32 -0.02 8.47 4.47
N ASP A 33 -0.94 9.31 4.02
CA ASP A 33 -1.93 9.95 4.87
C ASP A 33 -3.21 9.08 4.96
N PRO A 34 -3.56 8.57 6.16
CA PRO A 34 -4.77 7.78 6.35
C PRO A 34 -6.07 8.57 6.13
N TYR A 35 -6.06 9.89 6.28
CA TYR A 35 -7.27 10.71 6.11
C TYR A 35 -7.61 10.97 4.64
N MET A 36 -6.64 10.73 3.74
CA MET A 36 -6.82 10.88 2.30
C MET A 36 -7.46 9.64 1.66
N VAL A 37 -7.62 8.54 2.41
CA VAL A 37 -8.17 7.28 1.90
C VAL A 37 -9.35 6.83 2.77
N PRO A 38 -10.59 6.93 2.26
CA PRO A 38 -11.76 6.41 2.95
C PRO A 38 -11.62 4.91 3.22
N GLU A 39 -11.88 4.44 4.44
CA GLU A 39 -11.71 3.02 4.79
C GLU A 39 -12.58 2.08 3.96
N ASN A 40 -13.76 2.54 3.53
CA ASN A 40 -14.66 1.80 2.63
C ASN A 40 -14.10 1.63 1.21
N HIS A 41 -13.00 2.30 0.86
CA HIS A 41 -12.28 2.13 -0.41
C HIS A 41 -11.11 1.15 -0.30
N VAL A 42 -10.78 0.69 0.92
CA VAL A 42 -9.78 -0.36 1.16
C VAL A 42 -10.47 -1.72 1.06
N PHE A 43 -10.06 -2.55 0.10
CA PHE A 43 -10.78 -3.77 -0.25
C PHE A 43 -10.08 -5.07 0.18
N LEU A 44 -8.81 -5.01 0.58
CA LEU A 44 -8.08 -6.14 1.13
C LEU A 44 -8.10 -6.11 2.66
N LYS A 45 -8.46 -7.25 3.27
CA LYS A 45 -8.43 -7.43 4.73
C LYS A 45 -7.03 -7.75 5.24
N GLU A 46 -6.22 -8.42 4.43
CA GLU A 46 -4.83 -8.70 4.73
C GLU A 46 -3.95 -7.58 4.21
N GLU A 47 -3.08 -7.06 5.08
CA GLU A 47 -2.17 -5.98 4.78
C GLU A 47 -0.81 -6.59 4.42
N PRO A 48 -0.38 -6.59 3.14
CA PRO A 48 0.96 -7.06 2.78
C PRO A 48 2.01 -6.28 3.55
N GLU A 49 3.04 -7.00 4.00
CA GLU A 49 4.19 -6.41 4.69
C GLU A 49 5.40 -6.32 3.76
N ILE A 50 6.00 -5.15 3.67
CA ILE A 50 7.16 -4.85 2.86
C ILE A 50 8.27 -4.32 3.75
N MET A 51 9.43 -4.98 3.71
CA MET A 51 10.63 -4.52 4.39
C MET A 51 11.49 -3.69 3.43
N LEU A 52 11.72 -2.42 3.76
CA LEU A 52 12.59 -1.53 3.00
C LEU A 52 13.96 -1.40 3.67
N ALA A 53 15.01 -1.50 2.85
CA ALA A 53 16.34 -1.12 3.29
C ALA A 53 16.41 0.38 3.62
N LYS A 54 17.43 0.77 4.40
CA LYS A 54 17.67 2.18 4.75
C LYS A 54 17.97 2.97 3.47
N GLY A 55 17.16 4.00 3.19
CA GLY A 55 17.31 4.84 1.99
C GLY A 55 16.63 4.30 0.74
N GLN A 56 16.05 3.10 0.79
CA GLN A 56 15.22 2.57 -0.29
C GLN A 56 13.84 3.23 -0.28
N ALA A 57 13.35 3.59 -1.47
CA ALA A 57 11.99 4.08 -1.65
C ALA A 57 11.03 2.91 -1.87
N LEU A 58 9.78 3.05 -1.39
CA LEU A 58 8.70 2.16 -1.74
C LEU A 58 8.30 2.39 -3.20
N THR A 59 8.26 1.33 -4.02
CA THR A 59 7.80 1.41 -5.42
C THR A 59 6.47 0.68 -5.61
N ALA A 60 5.75 1.01 -6.69
CA ALA A 60 4.52 0.31 -7.05
C ALA A 60 4.77 -1.18 -7.33
N GLU A 61 5.89 -1.52 -7.96
CA GLU A 61 6.28 -2.91 -8.28
C GLU A 61 6.40 -3.75 -7.01
N MET A 62 7.09 -3.25 -5.97
CA MET A 62 7.23 -3.97 -4.70
C MET A 62 5.88 -4.26 -4.03
N ILE A 63 4.92 -3.33 -4.19
CA ILE A 63 3.56 -3.49 -3.65
C ILE A 63 2.80 -4.53 -4.47
N GLU A 64 2.87 -4.46 -5.81
CA GLU A 64 2.21 -5.42 -6.69
C GLU A 64 2.76 -6.84 -6.49
N GLU A 65 4.07 -7.02 -6.29
CA GLU A 65 4.68 -8.33 -5.95
C GLU A 65 4.19 -8.87 -4.60
N ALA A 66 4.12 -8.02 -3.57
CA ALA A 66 3.61 -8.42 -2.26
C ALA A 66 2.12 -8.80 -2.32
N LEU A 67 1.33 -8.13 -3.16
CA LEU A 67 -0.08 -8.46 -3.38
C LEU A 67 -0.25 -9.79 -4.11
N CYS A 68 0.54 -10.07 -5.14
CA CYS A 68 0.50 -11.36 -5.87
C CYS A 68 0.88 -12.56 -4.97
N SER A 69 1.59 -12.33 -3.88
CA SER A 69 1.99 -13.37 -2.92
C SER A 69 0.91 -13.71 -1.90
N LEU A 70 -0.23 -12.99 -1.89
CA LEU A 70 -1.37 -13.20 -1.00
C LEU A 70 -2.51 -14.02 -1.64
N ASP A 71 -2.40 -14.39 -2.92
CA ASP A 71 -3.39 -15.19 -3.67
C ASP A 71 -3.23 -16.70 -3.42
#